data_AF-A0A537B1I9-F1
#
_entry.id   AF-A0A537B1I9-F1
#
_cell.length_a   1.000
_cell.length_b   1.000
_cell.length_c   1.000
_cell.angle_alpha   90.00
_cell.angle_beta   90.00
_cell.angle_gamma   90.00
#
_symmetry.space_group_name_H-M   'P 1'
#
loop_
_entity.id
_entity.type
_entity.pdbx_description
1 polymer ?
#
loop_
_entity_poly.entity_id
_entity_poly.type
_entity_poly.pdbx_seq_one_letter_code
_entity_poly.pdbx_strand_id
1 'polypeptide(L)'
;MTASAADTVCRVMVFARAPGEAKTRLIPALGEAGVAALHRRLVMHCLRAARDSRLGPVELWCAPDTSDPFFRECERRLGASLHAQGDGDLGARMQRAFESALAGA
;
A
#
# COMPACT_ATOMS: atom_id res chain seq x y z
N MET A 1 14.31 -24.00 22.15
CA MET A 1 13.93 -23.85 20.73
C MET A 1 14.27 -22.44 20.30
N THR A 2 15.47 -22.22 19.79
CA THR A 2 15.88 -20.92 19.24
C THR A 2 15.43 -20.88 17.80
N ALA A 3 14.35 -20.13 17.51
CA ALA A 3 14.04 -19.77 16.14
C ALA A 3 15.24 -18.99 15.58
N SER A 4 15.89 -19.55 14.56
CA SER A 4 16.88 -18.82 13.78
C SER A 4 16.18 -17.61 13.16
N ALA A 5 16.75 -16.42 13.28
CA ALA A 5 16.21 -15.17 12.71
C ALA A 5 16.09 -15.21 11.17
N ALA A 6 16.49 -16.31 10.53
CA ALA A 6 16.53 -16.48 9.09
C ALA A 6 15.22 -16.97 8.43
N ASP A 7 14.16 -17.27 9.20
CA ASP A 7 12.91 -17.84 8.65
C ASP A 7 11.63 -17.02 8.94
N THR A 8 11.75 -15.82 9.51
CA THR A 8 10.57 -15.00 9.80
C THR A 8 10.12 -14.25 8.55
N VAL A 9 9.05 -14.76 7.91
CA VAL A 9 8.34 -14.03 6.86
C VAL A 9 7.73 -12.76 7.44
N CYS A 10 8.16 -11.60 6.96
CA CYS A 10 7.65 -10.29 7.35
C CYS A 10 6.77 -9.73 6.23
N ARG A 11 5.46 -9.69 6.48
CA ARG A 11 4.46 -9.10 5.59
C ARG A 11 4.61 -7.57 5.56
N VAL A 12 4.66 -6.99 4.36
CA VAL A 12 4.79 -5.54 4.17
C VAL A 12 3.47 -4.96 3.68
N MET A 13 2.87 -4.09 4.47
CA MET A 13 1.59 -3.43 4.17
C MET A 13 1.83 -1.98 3.76
N VAL A 14 1.47 -1.62 2.52
CA VAL A 14 1.59 -0.26 1.99
C VAL A 14 0.20 0.37 1.92
N PHE A 15 0.00 1.49 2.60
CA PHE A 15 -1.26 2.23 2.57
C PHE A 15 -1.22 3.33 1.51
N ALA A 16 -2.21 3.36 0.62
CA ALA A 16 -2.33 4.34 -0.45
C ALA A 16 -3.77 4.81 -0.65
N ARG A 17 -3.94 6.07 -1.07
CA ARG A 17 -5.21 6.60 -1.57
C ARG A 17 -5.20 6.59 -3.09
N ALA A 18 -6.38 6.67 -3.70
CA ALA A 18 -6.50 6.86 -5.14
C ALA A 18 -5.66 8.08 -5.60
N PRO A 19 -4.97 8.01 -6.75
CA PRO A 19 -4.22 9.13 -7.28
C PRO A 19 -5.08 10.40 -7.39
N GLY A 20 -4.53 11.54 -6.95
CA GLY A 20 -5.24 12.82 -6.93
C GLY A 20 -5.88 13.17 -5.58
N GLU A 21 -6.12 12.19 -4.70
CA GLU A 21 -6.66 12.46 -3.36
C GLU A 21 -5.60 12.73 -2.29
N ALA A 22 -4.33 12.49 -2.63
CA ALA A 22 -3.21 12.65 -1.71
C ALA A 22 -2.30 13.78 -2.16
N LYS A 23 -1.53 14.33 -1.22
CA LYS A 23 -0.51 15.37 -1.50
C LYS A 23 -1.09 16.67 -2.08
N THR A 24 -2.31 17.02 -1.68
CA THR A 24 -3.04 18.22 -2.11
C THR A 24 -2.30 19.52 -1.80
N ARG A 25 -1.45 19.56 -0.76
CA ARG A 25 -0.56 20.70 -0.47
C ARG A 25 0.44 21.01 -1.59
N LEU A 26 0.67 20.09 -2.54
CA LEU A 26 1.56 20.28 -3.69
C LEU A 26 0.82 20.76 -4.95
N ILE A 27 -0.50 20.90 -4.91
CA ILE A 27 -1.29 21.39 -6.05
C ILE A 27 -0.78 22.75 -6.57
N PRO A 28 -0.44 23.75 -5.73
CA PRO A 28 0.05 25.03 -6.24
C PRO A 28 1.34 24.93 -7.09
N ALA A 29 2.17 23.91 -6.85
CA ALA A 29 3.43 23.71 -7.56
C ALA A 29 3.32 22.74 -8.75
N LEU A 30 2.40 21.78 -8.70
CA LEU A 30 2.35 20.65 -9.64
C LEU A 30 1.04 20.54 -10.42
N GLY A 31 0.01 21.30 -10.03
CA GLY A 31 -1.37 21.07 -10.46
C GLY A 31 -1.92 19.71 -10.02
N GLU A 32 -3.22 19.49 -10.22
CA GLU A 32 -3.89 18.25 -9.84
C GLU A 32 -3.32 17.04 -10.59
N ALA A 33 -3.13 17.17 -11.90
CA ALA A 33 -2.56 16.12 -12.75
C ALA A 33 -1.13 15.75 -12.32
N GLY A 34 -0.30 16.74 -11.98
CA GLY A 34 1.05 16.50 -11.50
C GLY A 34 1.07 15.83 -10.12
N VAL A 35 0.14 16.18 -9.23
CA VAL A 35 -0.03 15.50 -7.94
C VAL A 35 -0.44 14.04 -8.12
N ALA A 36 -1.39 13.74 -9.01
CA ALA A 36 -1.79 12.37 -9.31
C ALA A 36 -0.62 11.56 -9.90
N ALA A 37 0.12 12.12 -10.86
CA ALA A 37 1.29 11.48 -11.46
C ALA A 37 2.42 11.23 -10.43
N LEU A 38 2.70 12.21 -9.56
CA LEU A 38 3.65 12.06 -8.47
C LEU A 38 3.21 10.96 -7.49
N HIS A 39 1.93 10.92 -7.13
CA HIS A 39 1.40 9.91 -6.24
C HIS A 39 1.60 8.49 -6.80
N ARG A 40 1.25 8.28 -8.08
CA ARG A 40 1.48 7.00 -8.78
C ARG A 40 2.94 6.57 -8.74
N ARG A 41 3.87 7.50 -9.01
CA ARG A 41 5.31 7.23 -8.97
C ARG A 41 5.78 6.79 -7.58
N LEU A 42 5.30 7.44 -6.53
CA LEU A 42 5.71 7.14 -5.16
C LEU A 42 5.17 5.80 -4.66
N VAL A 43 3.90 5.48 -4.96
CA VAL A 43 3.33 4.17 -4.62
C VAL A 43 4.07 3.05 -5.37
N MET A 44 4.31 3.22 -6.67
CA MET A 44 5.08 2.24 -7.46
C MET A 44 6.51 2.07 -6.93
N HIS A 45 7.17 3.15 -6.53
CA HIS A 45 8.50 3.09 -5.93
C HIS A 45 8.49 2.33 -4.60
N CYS A 46 7.54 2.64 -3.71
CA CYS A 46 7.39 1.98 -2.41
C CYS A 46 7.13 0.47 -2.57
N LEU A 47 6.21 0.09 -3.46
CA LEU A 47 5.90 -1.31 -3.73
C LEU A 47 7.08 -2.07 -4.35
N ARG A 48 7.85 -1.44 -5.24
CA ARG A 48 9.09 -2.04 -5.77
C ARG A 48 10.11 -2.28 -4.67
N ALA A 49 10.34 -1.29 -3.82
CA ALA A 49 11.26 -1.43 -2.68
C ALA A 49 10.81 -2.55 -1.73
N ALA A 50 9.52 -2.62 -1.41
CA ALA A 50 8.95 -3.70 -0.59
C ALA A 50 9.14 -5.07 -1.23
N ARG A 51 8.82 -5.23 -2.51
CA ARG A 51 9.02 -6.49 -3.25
C ARG A 51 10.50 -6.90 -3.29
N ASP A 52 11.37 -5.95 -3.62
CA ASP A 52 12.80 -6.22 -3.80
C ASP A 52 13.52 -6.52 -2.48
N SER A 53 12.92 -6.14 -1.34
CA SER A 53 13.41 -6.50 0.00
C SER A 53 13.31 -7.98 0.32
N ARG A 54 12.41 -8.72 -0.35
CA ARG A 54 12.12 -10.15 -0.13
C ARG A 54 11.79 -10.52 1.33
N LEU A 55 11.29 -9.56 2.11
CA LEU A 55 10.90 -9.79 3.50
C LEU A 55 9.67 -10.72 3.62
N GLY A 56 8.78 -10.70 2.62
CA GLY A 56 7.56 -11.50 2.62
C GLY A 56 6.52 -10.97 1.63
N PRO A 57 5.25 -11.37 1.77
CA PRO A 57 4.16 -10.87 0.94
C PRO A 57 4.01 -9.35 1.04
N VAL A 58 3.70 -8.72 -0.09
CA VAL A 58 3.42 -7.28 -0.19
C VAL A 58 1.92 -7.07 -0.40
N GLU A 59 1.36 -6.14 0.37
CA GLU A 59 -0.06 -5.78 0.31
C GLU A 59 -0.21 -4.29 0.05
N LEU A 60 -1.21 -3.94 -0.75
CA LEU A 60 -1.62 -2.56 -1.01
C LEU A 60 -3.01 -2.32 -0.41
N TRP A 61 -3.04 -1.57 0.68
CA TRP A 61 -4.23 -1.16 1.40
C TRP A 61 -4.75 0.15 0.81
N CYS A 62 -5.85 0.07 0.08
CA CYS A 62 -6.39 1.09 -0.81
C CYS A 62 -7.52 1.89 -0.16
N ALA A 63 -7.57 3.19 -0.42
CA ALA A 63 -8.70 4.06 -0.11
C ALA A 63 -9.14 4.86 -1.35
N PRO A 64 -10.44 5.10 -1.55
CA PRO A 64 -11.55 4.63 -0.72
C PRO A 64 -11.78 3.11 -0.80
N ASP A 65 -11.50 2.49 -1.94
CA ASP A 65 -11.59 1.05 -2.17
C ASP A 65 -10.52 0.59 -3.20
N THR A 66 -10.61 -0.65 -3.67
CA THR A 66 -9.66 -1.27 -4.61
C THR A 66 -10.01 -1.08 -6.09
N SER A 67 -11.04 -0.28 -6.41
CA SER A 67 -11.59 -0.15 -7.77
C SER A 67 -10.74 0.72 -8.70
N ASP A 68 -9.89 1.60 -8.16
CA ASP A 68 -9.06 2.47 -8.99
C ASP A 68 -8.14 1.64 -9.93
N PRO A 69 -8.16 1.89 -11.26
CA PRO A 69 -7.34 1.16 -12.22
C PRO A 69 -5.84 1.17 -11.90
N PHE A 70 -5.35 2.20 -11.20
CA PHE A 70 -3.97 2.27 -10.74
C PHE A 70 -3.61 1.15 -9.75
N PHE A 71 -4.53 0.77 -8.86
CA PHE A 71 -4.28 -0.32 -7.93
C PHE A 71 -4.20 -1.66 -8.65
N ARG A 72 -5.09 -1.91 -9.61
CA ARG A 72 -5.00 -3.08 -10.51
C ARG A 72 -3.71 -3.12 -11.31
N GLU A 73 -3.23 -1.96 -11.74
CA GLU A 73 -1.91 -1.84 -12.38
C GLU A 73 -0.78 -2.25 -11.42
N CYS A 74 -0.83 -1.83 -10.15
CA CYS A 74 0.14 -2.19 -9.13
C CYS A 74 0.15 -3.70 -8.86
N GLU A 75 -1.02 -4.31 -8.67
CA GLU A 75 -1.19 -5.75 -8.50
C GLU A 75 -0.55 -6.53 -9.66
N ARG A 76 -0.91 -6.18 -10.90
CA ARG A 76 -0.40 -6.85 -12.11
C ARG A 76 1.10 -6.68 -12.30
N ARG A 77 1.67 -5.51 -11.98
CA ARG A 77 3.09 -5.21 -12.23
C ARG A 77 4.02 -5.67 -11.11
N LEU A 78 3.54 -5.70 -9.87
CA LEU A 78 4.37 -5.88 -8.68
C LEU A 78 3.95 -7.05 -7.79
N GLY A 79 2.82 -7.69 -8.08
CA GLY A 79 2.30 -8.83 -7.29
C GLY A 79 1.76 -8.42 -5.93
N ALA A 80 1.44 -7.14 -5.71
CA ALA A 80 0.88 -6.66 -4.46
C ALA A 80 -0.62 -6.99 -4.40
N SER A 81 -1.04 -7.77 -3.40
CA SER A 81 -2.46 -8.06 -3.18
C SER A 81 -3.22 -6.80 -2.75
N LEU A 82 -4.46 -6.64 -3.21
CA LEU A 82 -5.26 -5.43 -2.96
C LEU A 82 -6.25 -5.64 -1.82
N HIS A 83 -6.26 -4.71 -0.87
CA HIS A 83 -7.16 -4.71 0.28
C HIS A 83 -7.82 -3.35 0.45
N ALA A 84 -9.07 -3.30 0.90
CA ALA A 84 -9.72 -2.04 1.22
C ALA A 84 -9.33 -1.58 2.63
N GLN A 85 -8.92 -0.33 2.79
CA GLN A 85 -8.71 0.28 4.11
C GLN A 85 -10.03 0.35 4.89
N GLY A 86 -11.15 0.55 4.18
CA GLY A 86 -12.48 0.81 4.72
C GLY A 86 -12.56 2.13 5.50
N ASP A 87 -13.70 2.32 6.17
CA ASP A 87 -14.01 3.57 6.87
C ASP A 87 -13.27 3.71 8.20
N GLY A 88 -13.29 4.94 8.74
CA GLY A 88 -12.67 5.31 10.00
C GLY A 88 -11.44 6.21 9.82
N ASP A 89 -10.84 6.56 10.95
CA ASP A 89 -9.56 7.27 11.00
C ASP A 89 -8.39 6.34 10.64
N LEU A 90 -7.16 6.87 10.68
CA LEU A 90 -5.97 6.08 10.37
C LEU A 90 -5.77 4.92 11.36
N GLY A 91 -6.09 5.11 12.64
CA GLY A 91 -5.95 4.08 13.66
C GLY A 91 -6.87 2.89 13.40
N ALA A 92 -8.14 3.14 13.12
CA ALA A 92 -9.13 2.12 12.79
C ALA A 92 -8.73 1.32 11.53
N ARG A 93 -8.20 1.99 10.51
CA ARG A 93 -7.74 1.34 9.28
C ARG A 93 -6.50 0.49 9.50
N MET A 94 -5.55 0.96 10.31
CA MET A 94 -4.36 0.19 10.69
C MET A 94 -4.74 -1.04 11.52
N GLN A 95 -5.64 -0.88 12.49
CA GLN A 95 -6.15 -1.99 13.29
C GLN A 95 -6.76 -3.07 12.40
N ARG A 96 -7.64 -2.69 11.46
CA ARG A 96 -8.26 -3.63 10.49
C ARG A 96 -7.21 -4.38 9.67
N ALA A 97 -6.15 -3.70 9.23
CA ALA A 97 -5.08 -4.35 8.48
C ALA A 97 -4.30 -5.37 9.33
N PHE A 98 -3.98 -5.02 10.58
CA PHE A 98 -3.34 -5.95 11.50
C PHE A 98 -4.24 -7.13 11.85
N GLU A 99 -5.52 -6.91 12.12
CA GLU A 99 -6.49 -7.99 12.36
C GLU A 99 -6.54 -8.95 11.16
N SER A 100 -6.66 -8.42 9.94
CA SER A 100 -6.66 -9.23 8.71
C SER A 100 -5.37 -10.05 8.55
N ALA A 101 -4.22 -9.46 8.84
CA ALA A 101 -2.92 -10.10 8.64
C ALA A 101 -2.57 -11.14 9.71
N LEU A 102 -3.01 -10.91 10.94
CA LEU A 102 -2.74 -11.78 12.09
C LEU A 102 -3.80 -12.87 12.25
N ALA A 103 -5.01 -12.70 11.71
CA ALA A 103 -6.03 -13.73 11.72
C ALA A 103 -5.70 -14.94 10.82
N GLY A 104 -4.83 -14.74 9.83
CA GLY A 104 -4.34 -15.80 8.94
C GLY A 104 -2.90 -16.26 9.21
N ALA A 105 -2.32 -15.86 10.36
CA ALA A 105 -0.97 -16.22 10.79
C ALA A 105 -0.96 -17.50 11.65
#